data_AF-A0A925UX94-F1
#
_entry.id   AF-A0A925UX94-F1
#
_cell.length_a   1.000
_cell.length_b   1.000
_cell.length_c   1.000
_cell.angle_alpha   90.00
_cell.angle_beta   90.00
_cell.angle_gamma   90.00
#
_symmetry.space_group_name_H-M   'P 1'
#
loop_
_entity.id
_entity.type
_entity.pdbx_description
1 polymer ?
#
loop_
_entity_poly.entity_id
_entity_poly.type
_entity_poly.pdbx_seq_one_letter_code
_entity_poly.pdbx_strand_id
1 'polypeptide(L)'
;MLPLDQIVTGDCVAKMNGMPAGSVDLVFADPPFNIGYLYSSYDDEKTCDEYLAFSEKWMKAVHRVLKPSGSFFLAIGDEYAADLTVIARRKLGFNMRNWIIWHYTFGQQTKKMFAKSHTH
;
A
#
# COMPACT_ATOMS: atom_id res chain seq x y z
N MET A 1 -17.57 18.94 0.58
CA MET A 1 -16.17 18.98 0.09
C MET A 1 -15.29 18.70 1.30
N LEU A 2 -14.29 17.83 1.19
CA LEU A 2 -13.35 17.60 2.29
C LEU A 2 -12.43 18.83 2.42
N PRO A 3 -12.02 19.22 3.64
CA PRO A 3 -11.03 20.28 3.83
C PRO A 3 -9.71 19.88 3.16
N LEU A 4 -9.07 20.83 2.48
CA LEU A 4 -7.78 20.62 1.81
C LEU A 4 -6.61 20.78 2.78
N ASP A 5 -5.47 20.20 2.42
CA ASP A 5 -4.18 20.38 3.11
C ASP A 5 -4.21 20.04 4.60
N GLN A 6 -4.93 18.97 4.97
CA GLN A 6 -5.08 18.52 6.34
C GLN A 6 -4.19 17.33 6.66
N ILE A 7 -3.61 17.33 7.86
CA ILE A 7 -2.97 16.16 8.46
C ILE A 7 -3.95 15.54 9.45
N VAL A 8 -4.36 14.30 9.17
CA VAL A 8 -5.28 13.55 10.03
C VAL A 8 -4.50 12.44 10.73
N THR A 9 -4.39 12.50 12.05
CA THR A 9 -3.66 11.51 12.85
C THR A 9 -4.57 10.38 13.34
N GLY A 10 -4.06 9.14 13.35
CA GLY A 10 -4.72 7.95 13.85
C GLY A 10 -4.69 6.77 12.89
N ASP A 11 -5.43 5.70 13.20
CA ASP A 11 -5.57 4.53 12.35
C ASP A 11 -6.21 4.89 11.00
N CYS A 12 -5.46 4.70 9.90
CA CYS A 12 -5.87 5.14 8.58
C CYS A 12 -7.16 4.45 8.11
N VAL A 13 -7.39 3.20 8.52
CA VAL A 13 -8.60 2.45 8.17
C VAL A 13 -9.81 3.07 8.85
N ALA A 14 -9.73 3.38 10.15
CA ALA A 14 -10.79 4.06 10.88
C ALA A 14 -11.07 5.46 10.32
N LYS A 15 -10.02 6.22 9.97
CA LYS A 15 -10.18 7.56 9.38
C LYS A 15 -10.82 7.52 8.00
N MET A 16 -10.32 6.69 7.10
CA MET A 16 -10.95 6.45 5.79
C MET A 16 -12.38 5.95 5.96
N ASN A 17 -12.63 5.11 6.97
CA ASN A 17 -13.97 4.61 7.25
C ASN A 17 -14.96 5.67 7.76
N GLY A 18 -14.48 6.81 8.26
CA GLY A 18 -15.31 7.97 8.59
C GLY A 18 -15.54 8.93 7.41
N MET A 19 -14.80 8.79 6.31
CA MET A 19 -14.93 9.66 5.14
C MET A 19 -16.13 9.24 4.26
N PRO A 20 -16.78 10.19 3.55
CA PRO A 20 -17.80 9.84 2.57
C PRO A 20 -17.23 8.90 1.49
N ALA A 21 -18.01 7.91 1.06
CA ALA A 21 -17.63 7.04 -0.06
C ALA A 21 -17.51 7.85 -1.36
N GLY A 22 -16.61 7.46 -2.26
CA GLY A 22 -16.44 8.18 -3.54
C GLY A 22 -16.05 9.65 -3.39
N SER A 23 -15.31 10.00 -2.34
CA SER A 23 -14.90 11.38 -2.06
C SER A 23 -13.47 11.72 -2.47
N VAL A 24 -12.65 10.71 -2.78
CA VAL A 24 -11.22 10.85 -3.06
C VAL A 24 -10.91 10.57 -4.54
N ASP A 25 -10.15 11.45 -5.18
CA ASP A 25 -9.72 11.30 -6.57
C ASP A 25 -8.48 10.41 -6.72
N LEU A 26 -7.55 10.49 -5.77
CA LEU A 26 -6.31 9.72 -5.80
C LEU A 26 -5.88 9.32 -4.40
N VAL A 27 -5.45 8.08 -4.24
CA VAL A 27 -4.77 7.58 -3.05
C VAL A 27 -3.38 7.10 -3.44
N PHE A 28 -2.39 7.50 -2.65
CA PHE A 28 -1.04 6.95 -2.68
C PHE A 28 -0.76 6.30 -1.33
N ALA A 29 -0.26 5.07 -1.31
CA ALA A 29 0.12 4.36 -0.09
C ALA A 29 1.52 3.76 -0.22
N ASP A 30 2.31 3.97 0.83
CA ASP A 30 3.63 3.37 1.07
C ASP A 30 3.56 2.64 2.43
N PRO A 31 2.92 1.45 2.49
CA PRO A 31 2.77 0.70 3.74
C PRO A 31 4.13 0.13 4.20
N PRO A 32 4.25 -0.37 5.43
CA PRO A 32 5.41 -1.17 5.85
C PRO A 32 5.58 -2.40 4.93
N PHE A 33 6.79 -2.71 4.47
CA PHE A 33 7.02 -3.75 3.45
C PHE A 33 7.07 -5.17 4.01
N ASN A 34 6.97 -5.34 5.33
CA ASN A 34 7.09 -6.62 6.03
C ASN A 34 8.45 -7.29 5.76
N ILE A 35 9.52 -6.52 5.90
CA ILE A 35 10.92 -6.94 5.63
C ILE A 35 11.75 -7.04 6.91
N GLY A 36 11.11 -7.01 8.08
CA GLY A 36 11.78 -7.01 9.38
C GLY A 36 12.45 -5.68 9.73
N TYR A 37 11.96 -4.55 9.18
CA TYR A 37 12.52 -3.25 9.54
C TYR A 37 12.16 -2.88 11.00
N LEU A 38 13.13 -2.36 11.73
CA LEU A 38 12.97 -1.99 13.14
C LEU A 38 12.32 -0.60 13.27
N TYR A 39 10.98 -0.58 13.27
CA TYR A 39 10.23 0.61 13.65
C TYR A 39 10.14 0.75 15.16
N SER A 40 9.98 1.98 15.66
CA SER A 40 9.85 2.25 17.09
C SER A 40 8.55 1.70 17.71
N SER A 41 7.50 1.53 16.91
CA SER A 41 6.15 1.21 17.39
C SER A 41 5.40 0.20 16.51
N TYR A 42 6.08 -0.47 15.57
CA TYR A 42 5.45 -1.40 14.65
C TYR A 42 6.34 -2.61 14.41
N ASP A 43 5.74 -3.79 14.50
CA ASP A 43 6.38 -5.06 14.18
C ASP A 43 6.17 -5.40 12.70
N ASP A 44 7.26 -5.30 11.94
CA ASP A 44 7.35 -5.49 10.48
C ASP A 44 7.84 -6.90 10.10
N GLU A 45 7.67 -7.87 11.00
CA GLU A 45 8.00 -9.29 10.77
C GLU A 45 6.77 -10.19 10.99
N LYS A 46 5.68 -9.86 10.29
CA LYS A 46 4.44 -10.63 10.32
C LYS A 46 4.55 -11.87 9.46
N THR A 47 3.75 -12.89 9.80
CA THR A 47 3.54 -14.00 8.88
C THR A 47 2.87 -13.51 7.60
N CYS A 48 3.04 -14.25 6.50
CA CYS A 48 2.46 -13.90 5.21
C CYS A 48 0.94 -13.67 5.32
N ASP A 49 0.21 -14.60 5.93
CA ASP A 49 -1.25 -14.50 6.08
C ASP A 49 -1.68 -13.28 6.90
N GLU A 50 -0.96 -12.95 7.97
CA GLU A 50 -1.23 -11.76 8.79
C GLU A 50 -1.00 -10.48 7.99
N TYR A 51 0.09 -10.40 7.22
CA TYR A 51 0.41 -9.23 6.40
C TYR A 51 -0.58 -9.05 5.25
N LEU A 52 -0.99 -10.14 4.60
CA LEU A 52 -2.00 -10.10 3.53
C LEU A 52 -3.37 -9.69 4.09
N ALA A 53 -3.77 -10.19 5.26
CA ALA A 53 -5.01 -9.81 5.93
C ALA A 53 -4.98 -8.34 6.37
N PHE A 54 -3.86 -7.88 6.94
CA PHE A 54 -3.61 -6.48 7.25
C PHE A 54 -3.74 -5.61 6.00
N SER A 55 -3.16 -6.04 4.89
CA SER A 55 -3.14 -5.28 3.65
C SER A 55 -4.49 -5.19 2.96
N GLU A 56 -5.21 -6.31 2.91
CA GLU A 56 -6.58 -6.36 2.40
C GLU A 56 -7.49 -5.39 3.16
N LYS A 57 -7.35 -5.31 4.49
CA LYS A 57 -8.15 -4.43 5.35
C LYS A 57 -8.03 -2.96 4.95
N TRP A 58 -6.82 -2.43 4.77
CA TRP A 58 -6.64 -1.03 4.44
C TRP A 58 -6.90 -0.74 2.95
N MET A 59 -6.55 -1.65 2.04
CA MET A 59 -6.89 -1.50 0.61
C MET A 59 -8.40 -1.48 0.39
N LYS A 60 -9.19 -2.22 1.17
CA LYS A 60 -10.65 -2.18 1.13
C LYS A 60 -11.21 -0.81 1.52
N ALA A 61 -10.61 -0.16 2.52
CA ALA A 61 -10.99 1.19 2.91
C ALA A 61 -10.62 2.22 1.82
N VAL A 62 -9.46 2.06 1.18
CA VAL A 62 -9.05 2.85 0.01
C VAL A 62 -10.07 2.74 -1.13
N HIS A 63 -10.47 1.51 -1.49
CA HIS A 63 -11.46 1.28 -2.55
C HIS A 63 -12.79 1.99 -2.27
N ARG A 64 -13.23 2.01 -1.01
CA ARG A 64 -14.49 2.65 -0.60
C ARG A 64 -14.48 4.17 -0.75
N VAL A 65 -13.37 4.82 -0.39
CA VAL A 65 -13.27 6.28 -0.41
C VAL A 65 -12.98 6.82 -1.81
N LEU A 66 -12.39 6.01 -2.69
CA LEU A 66 -12.13 6.38 -4.07
C LEU A 66 -13.41 6.57 -4.87
N LYS A 67 -13.42 7.63 -5.70
CA LYS A 67 -14.41 7.80 -6.76
C LYS A 67 -14.33 6.64 -7.76
N PRO A 68 -15.41 6.34 -8.51
CA PRO A 68 -15.34 5.37 -9.61
C PRO A 68 -14.28 5.70 -10.67
N SER A 69 -13.93 6.98 -10.82
CA SER A 69 -12.87 7.48 -11.70
C SER A 69 -11.51 7.66 -11.02
N GLY A 70 -11.42 7.34 -9.72
CA GLY A 70 -10.22 7.59 -8.92
C GLY A 70 -9.10 6.58 -9.19
N SER A 71 -7.89 6.94 -8.76
CA SER A 71 -6.70 6.09 -8.91
C SER A 71 -6.09 5.73 -7.57
N PHE A 72 -5.57 4.51 -7.47
CA PHE A 72 -4.80 4.04 -6.33
C PHE A 72 -3.38 3.68 -6.78
N PHE A 73 -2.38 4.27 -6.14
CA PHE A 73 -0.96 3.96 -6.29
C PHE A 73 -0.46 3.27 -5.01
N LEU A 74 0.13 2.09 -5.17
CA LEU A 74 0.69 1.30 -4.10
C LEU A 74 2.19 1.17 -4.34
N ALA A 75 3.00 1.74 -3.44
CA ALA A 75 4.44 1.51 -3.41
C ALA A 75 4.74 0.28 -2.55
N ILE A 76 5.44 -0.72 -3.08
CA ILE A 76 5.74 -1.95 -2.35
C ILE A 76 7.01 -2.65 -2.89
N GLY A 77 7.67 -3.43 -2.05
CA GLY A 77 8.77 -4.31 -2.47
C GLY A 77 8.32 -5.55 -3.23
N ASP A 78 9.28 -6.24 -3.88
CA ASP A 78 9.04 -7.44 -4.69
C ASP A 78 8.22 -8.52 -3.97
N GLU A 79 8.49 -8.72 -2.68
CA GLU A 79 7.98 -9.84 -1.87
C GLU A 79 6.45 -9.96 -1.92
N TYR A 80 5.75 -8.83 -1.87
CA TYR A 80 4.29 -8.79 -1.77
C TYR A 80 3.60 -8.10 -2.94
N ALA A 81 4.34 -7.55 -3.91
CA ALA A 81 3.78 -6.80 -5.02
C ALA A 81 2.75 -7.63 -5.81
N ALA A 82 3.06 -8.90 -6.08
CA ALA A 82 2.17 -9.81 -6.79
C ALA A 82 0.92 -10.14 -5.96
N ASP A 83 1.09 -10.48 -4.68
CA ASP A 83 -0.03 -10.86 -3.81
C ASP A 83 -1.00 -9.70 -3.58
N LEU A 84 -0.49 -8.50 -3.29
CA LEU A 84 -1.33 -7.32 -3.09
C LEU A 84 -2.05 -6.93 -4.38
N THR A 85 -1.40 -7.09 -5.54
CA THR A 85 -2.06 -6.91 -6.85
C THR A 85 -3.18 -7.92 -7.06
N VAL A 86 -2.97 -9.20 -6.69
CA VAL A 86 -4.01 -10.24 -6.78
C VAL A 86 -5.19 -9.90 -5.86
N ILE A 87 -4.93 -9.50 -4.62
CA ILE A 87 -5.98 -9.07 -3.67
C ILE A 87 -6.76 -7.88 -4.25
N ALA A 88 -6.04 -6.84 -4.68
CA ALA A 88 -6.66 -5.63 -5.23
C ALA A 88 -7.59 -5.96 -6.40
N ARG A 89 -7.13 -6.79 -7.35
CA ARG A 89 -7.89 -7.12 -8.56
C ARG A 89 -9.01 -8.12 -8.33
N ARG A 90 -8.72 -9.20 -7.61
CA ARG A 90 -9.64 -10.36 -7.52
C ARG A 90 -10.59 -10.28 -6.34
N LYS A 91 -10.23 -9.59 -5.26
CA LYS A 91 -11.06 -9.48 -4.05
C LYS A 91 -11.71 -8.10 -3.91
N LEU A 92 -10.99 -7.04 -4.28
CA LEU A 92 -11.42 -5.67 -3.99
C LEU A 92 -12.01 -4.92 -5.19
N GLY A 93 -11.87 -5.45 -6.41
CA GLY A 93 -12.50 -4.88 -7.61
C GLY A 93 -11.69 -3.78 -8.31
N PHE A 94 -10.40 -3.63 -7.98
CA PHE A 94 -9.52 -2.72 -8.70
C PHE A 94 -9.16 -3.25 -10.09
N ASN A 95 -8.94 -2.32 -11.02
CA ASN A 95 -8.38 -2.62 -12.34
C ASN A 95 -6.94 -2.14 -12.40
N MET A 96 -6.00 -3.06 -12.65
CA MET A 96 -4.59 -2.70 -12.80
C MET A 96 -4.41 -1.88 -14.09
N ARG A 97 -3.91 -0.66 -13.94
CA ARG A 97 -3.60 0.23 -15.07
C ARG A 97 -2.17 0.07 -15.51
N ASN A 98 -1.24 0.19 -14.57
CA ASN A 98 0.19 0.11 -14.82
C ASN A 98 0.87 -0.66 -13.68
N TRP A 99 2.00 -1.26 -14.01
CA TRP A 99 3.00 -1.71 -13.04
C TRP A 99 4.21 -0.81 -13.21
N ILE A 100 4.47 0.03 -12.21
CA ILE A 100 5.53 1.04 -12.26
C ILE A 100 6.76 0.44 -11.57
N ILE A 101 7.95 0.70 -12.10
CA ILE A 101 9.20 0.29 -11.45
C ILE A 101 9.94 1.56 -11.07
N TRP A 102 10.11 1.79 -9.77
CA TRP A 102 10.99 2.83 -9.31
C TRP A 102 12.40 2.27 -9.15
N HIS A 103 13.27 2.60 -10.10
CA HIS A 103 14.68 2.26 -10.04
C HIS A 103 15.48 3.29 -9.22
N TYR A 104 16.39 2.81 -8.38
CA TYR A 104 17.34 3.63 -7.63
C TYR A 104 18.74 3.01 -7.64
N THR A 105 19.76 3.86 -7.58
CA THR A 105 21.17 3.47 -7.76
C THR A 105 21.97 3.40 -6.45
N PHE A 106 21.34 3.71 -5.31
CA PHE A 106 21.99 3.76 -4.01
C PHE A 106 21.57 2.60 -3.09
N GLY A 107 22.51 2.13 -2.25
CA GLY A 107 22.16 1.62 -0.92
C GLY A 107 21.87 0.13 -0.71
N GLN A 108 21.99 -0.77 -1.70
CA GLN A 108 21.70 -2.20 -1.46
C GLN A 108 22.81 -3.13 -1.94
N GLN A 109 23.68 -3.52 -1.01
CA GLN A 109 24.63 -4.62 -1.17
C GLN A 109 24.03 -5.86 -0.51
N THR A 110 23.78 -6.91 -1.30
CA THR A 110 23.25 -8.18 -0.82
C THR A 110 24.35 -9.23 -0.89
N LYS A 111 24.42 -10.13 0.11
CA LYS A 111 25.47 -11.18 0.16
C LYS A 111 25.07 -12.49 -0.53
N LYS A 112 23.78 -12.72 -0.73
CA LYS A 112 23.21 -14.02 -1.11
C LYS A 112 22.30 -13.98 -2.33
N MET A 113 22.06 -12.80 -2.90
CA MET A 113 21.11 -12.60 -4.00
C MET A 113 21.54 -11.42 -4.86
N PHE A 114 20.77 -11.09 -5.89
CA PHE A 114 21.04 -9.90 -6.71
C PHE A 114 20.83 -8.61 -5.89
N ALA A 115 21.45 -7.53 -6.35
CA ALA A 115 21.26 -6.21 -5.75
C ALA A 115 19.79 -5.78 -5.90
N LYS A 116 19.17 -5.38 -4.80
CA LYS A 116 17.81 -4.81 -4.79
C LYS A 116 17.91 -3.32 -5.14
N SER A 117 17.71 -2.98 -6.41
CA SER A 117 17.84 -1.62 -6.94
C SER A 117 16.53 -1.06 -7.49
N HIS A 118 15.41 -1.64 -7.09
CA HIS A 118 14.10 -1.14 -7.46
C HIS A 118 13.02 -1.49 -6.44
N THR A 119 11.88 -0.84 -6.58
CA THR A 119 10.60 -1.16 -5.95
C THR A 119 9.48 -1.01 -6.98
N HIS A 120 8.27 -1.42 -6.62
CA HIS A 120 7.08 -1.33 -7.44
C HIS A 120 6.15 -0.22 -6.96
#